data_AF-A0A7I7SZW2-F1
#
_entry.id   AF-A0A7I7SZW2-F1
#
_cell.length_a   1.000
_cell.length_b   1.000
_cell.length_c   1.000
_cell.angle_alpha   90.00
_cell.angle_beta   90.00
_cell.angle_gamma   90.00
#
_symmetry.space_group_name_H-M   'P 1'
#
loop_
_entity.id
_entity.type
_entity.pdbx_description
1 polymer ?
#
loop_
_entity_poly.entity_id
_entity_poly.type
_entity_poly.pdbx_seq_one_letter_code
_entity_poly.pdbx_strand_id
1 'polypeptide(L)'
;MNTRSIDGAHQVTYWTGLGVELPEELTNAIAVFEAIRYTEVSYQPAFAIEDATPENVEELIFNLAEQLAVRASQAGGGWSPLDAAKRHALEEAARKVNKVALPAVPEIIKQLTPEFDEHAAAYIAAIEQLPEEISPETLLEAGPDAVTAYGDAKREAAYLDKISGWVASTSALAGITETTIRILRPSTALDLIKIDAAHQTPADPVVAAIDPVLFTAARRGVEFAINTLREARDLRDSLAVSPSSFRR
;
A
#
# COMPACT_ATOMS: atom_id res chain seq x y z
N MET A 1 -4.61 -21.16 -6.43
CA MET A 1 -3.72 -20.36 -7.30
C MET A 1 -3.29 -19.12 -6.52
N ASN A 2 -2.02 -18.75 -6.51
CA ASN A 2 -1.45 -17.81 -5.53
C ASN A 2 -1.44 -16.37 -6.08
N THR A 3 -2.62 -15.73 -6.17
CA THR A 3 -2.80 -14.34 -6.67
C THR A 3 -1.99 -13.31 -5.88
N ARG A 4 -1.64 -13.64 -4.64
CA ARG A 4 -0.87 -12.81 -3.70
C ARG A 4 0.44 -12.25 -4.28
N SER A 5 1.13 -13.00 -5.14
CA SER A 5 2.38 -12.51 -5.75
C SER A 5 2.11 -11.37 -6.73
N ILE A 6 1.09 -11.50 -7.57
CA ILE A 6 0.71 -10.49 -8.57
C ILE A 6 0.17 -9.25 -7.86
N ASP A 7 -0.68 -9.44 -6.84
CA ASP A 7 -1.22 -8.34 -6.04
C ASP A 7 -0.09 -7.54 -5.35
N GLY A 8 0.91 -8.23 -4.79
CA GLY A 8 2.10 -7.58 -4.21
C GLY A 8 2.88 -6.75 -5.23
N ALA A 9 3.13 -7.31 -6.42
CA ALA A 9 3.82 -6.58 -7.48
C ALA A 9 3.02 -5.38 -7.99
N HIS A 10 1.69 -5.48 -8.03
CA HIS A 10 0.81 -4.34 -8.34
C HIS A 10 0.91 -3.23 -7.28
N GLN A 11 1.00 -3.58 -5.99
CA GLN A 11 1.18 -2.55 -4.95
C GLN A 11 2.51 -1.81 -5.11
N VAL A 12 3.57 -2.55 -5.47
CA VAL A 12 4.91 -1.99 -5.67
C VAL A 12 4.98 -1.03 -6.86
N THR A 13 4.18 -1.21 -7.91
CA THR A 13 4.18 -0.28 -9.05
C THR A 13 3.75 1.13 -8.66
N TYR A 14 2.94 1.27 -7.59
CA TYR A 14 2.49 2.57 -7.09
C TYR A 14 3.52 3.31 -6.22
N TRP A 15 4.65 2.67 -5.87
CA TRP A 15 5.68 3.32 -5.05
C TRP A 15 6.35 4.50 -5.77
N THR A 16 6.28 4.53 -7.10
CA THR A 16 6.74 5.67 -7.92
C THR A 16 5.98 6.97 -7.61
N GLY A 17 4.74 6.89 -7.12
CA GLY A 17 3.93 8.05 -6.71
C GLY A 17 4.30 8.65 -5.34
N LEU A 18 5.32 8.11 -4.67
CA LEU A 18 5.79 8.60 -3.37
C LEU A 18 6.84 9.70 -3.48
N GLY A 19 7.34 10.01 -4.69
CA GLY A 19 8.42 10.97 -4.88
C GLY A 19 9.80 10.44 -4.48
N VAL A 20 9.95 9.12 -4.34
CA VAL A 20 11.21 8.46 -3.96
C VAL A 20 11.92 7.88 -5.18
N GLU A 21 13.24 7.81 -5.10
CA GLU A 21 14.06 7.12 -6.08
C GLU A 21 14.11 5.62 -5.78
N LEU A 22 13.60 4.81 -6.71
CA LEU A 22 13.64 3.36 -6.61
C LEU A 22 14.98 2.83 -7.16
N PRO A 23 15.56 1.77 -6.54
CA PRO A 23 16.74 1.12 -7.08
C PRO A 23 16.54 0.69 -8.53
N GLU A 24 17.58 0.83 -9.36
CA GLU A 24 17.52 0.51 -10.80
C GLU A 24 16.99 -0.90 -11.07
N GLU A 25 17.42 -1.89 -10.26
CA GLU A 25 16.95 -3.27 -10.38
C GLU A 25 15.43 -3.39 -10.12
N LEU A 26 14.90 -2.61 -9.18
CA LEU A 26 13.46 -2.60 -8.88
C LEU A 26 12.69 -1.90 -9.99
N THR A 27 13.17 -0.76 -10.48
CA THR A 27 12.58 -0.02 -11.61
C THR A 27 12.50 -0.90 -12.86
N ASN A 28 13.58 -1.62 -13.18
CA ASN A 28 13.61 -2.55 -14.31
C ASN A 28 12.65 -3.73 -14.11
N ALA A 29 12.57 -4.29 -12.89
CA ALA A 29 11.64 -5.38 -12.59
C ALA A 29 10.17 -4.93 -12.73
N ILE A 30 9.83 -3.72 -12.27
CA ILE A 30 8.49 -3.12 -12.42
C ILE A 30 8.18 -2.94 -13.91
N ALA A 31 9.10 -2.37 -14.70
CA ALA A 31 8.89 -2.12 -16.12
C ALA A 31 8.61 -3.43 -16.89
N VAL A 32 9.38 -4.49 -16.64
CA VAL A 32 9.13 -5.82 -17.24
C VAL A 32 7.78 -6.38 -16.82
N PHE A 33 7.44 -6.27 -15.54
CA PHE A 33 6.16 -6.74 -15.01
C PHE A 33 4.96 -6.03 -15.67
N GLU A 34 5.01 -4.70 -15.80
CA GLU A 34 3.97 -3.91 -16.46
C GLU A 34 3.88 -4.22 -17.95
N ALA A 35 5.02 -4.35 -18.64
CA ALA A 35 5.04 -4.73 -20.06
C ALA A 35 4.32 -6.08 -20.28
N ILE A 36 4.62 -7.09 -19.45
CA ILE A 36 3.93 -8.39 -19.54
C ILE A 36 2.44 -8.24 -19.22
N ARG A 37 2.08 -7.50 -18.16
CA ARG A 37 0.69 -7.29 -17.74
C ARG A 37 -0.17 -6.70 -18.86
N TYR A 38 0.33 -5.65 -19.51
CA TYR A 38 -0.40 -4.92 -20.56
C TYR A 38 -0.25 -5.51 -21.96
N THR A 39 0.60 -6.53 -22.16
CA THR A 39 0.68 -7.24 -23.44
C THR A 39 -0.64 -7.93 -23.76
N GLU A 40 -1.30 -7.56 -24.85
CA GLU A 40 -2.51 -8.22 -25.30
C GLU A 40 -2.18 -9.63 -25.83
N VAL A 41 -2.89 -10.64 -25.34
CA VAL A 41 -2.74 -12.05 -25.76
C VAL A 41 -4.08 -12.67 -26.18
N SER A 42 -5.15 -11.87 -26.20
CA SER A 42 -6.46 -12.28 -26.70
C SER A 42 -6.39 -12.47 -28.20
N TYR A 43 -6.56 -13.71 -28.65
CA TYR A 43 -6.95 -14.00 -30.02
C TYR A 43 -8.44 -13.66 -30.20
N GLN A 44 -8.75 -12.39 -30.45
CA GLN A 44 -9.84 -12.10 -31.37
C GLN A 44 -9.27 -12.44 -32.76
N PRO A 45 -9.84 -13.40 -33.51
CA PRO A 45 -9.38 -13.63 -34.86
C PRO A 45 -9.51 -12.32 -35.62
N ALA A 46 -8.39 -11.75 -36.05
CA ALA A 46 -8.39 -10.53 -36.84
C ALA A 46 -8.83 -10.92 -38.26
N PHE A 47 -10.14 -10.99 -38.47
CA PHE A 47 -10.74 -11.22 -39.78
C PHE A 47 -11.66 -10.04 -40.08
N ALA A 48 -11.11 -9.04 -40.77
CA ALA A 48 -11.89 -8.00 -41.42
C ALA A 48 -12.18 -8.48 -42.85
N ILE A 49 -13.43 -8.78 -43.15
CA ILE A 49 -13.85 -9.22 -44.49
C ILE A 49 -13.62 -8.10 -45.52
N GLU A 50 -13.56 -6.86 -45.05
CA GLU A 50 -13.29 -5.65 -45.80
C GLU A 50 -11.87 -5.65 -46.41
N ASP A 51 -10.93 -6.39 -45.82
CA ASP A 51 -9.54 -6.51 -46.29
C ASP A 51 -9.36 -7.70 -47.28
N ALA A 52 -10.42 -8.45 -47.56
CA ALA A 52 -10.38 -9.59 -48.47
C ALA A 52 -10.48 -9.15 -49.94
N THR A 53 -9.47 -9.49 -50.72
CA THR A 53 -9.43 -9.38 -52.17
C THR A 53 -9.38 -10.79 -52.80
N PRO A 54 -9.74 -10.95 -54.08
CA PRO A 54 -9.64 -12.24 -54.77
C PRO A 54 -8.25 -12.89 -54.70
N GLU A 55 -7.20 -12.08 -54.56
CA GLU A 55 -5.80 -12.52 -54.54
C GLU A 55 -5.31 -12.97 -53.15
N ASN A 56 -5.91 -12.48 -52.06
CA ASN A 56 -5.47 -12.77 -50.67
C ASN A 56 -6.48 -13.61 -49.85
N VAL A 57 -7.68 -13.84 -50.38
CA VAL A 57 -8.79 -14.47 -49.63
C VAL A 57 -8.47 -15.89 -49.18
N GLU A 58 -7.72 -16.65 -49.98
CA GLU A 58 -7.30 -18.00 -49.61
C GLU A 58 -6.34 -17.96 -48.41
N GLU A 59 -5.34 -17.07 -48.44
CA GLU A 59 -4.41 -16.87 -47.34
C GLU A 59 -5.10 -16.36 -46.07
N LEU A 60 -6.06 -15.43 -46.20
CA LEU A 60 -6.87 -14.94 -45.08
C LEU A 60 -7.73 -16.04 -44.45
N ILE A 61 -8.31 -16.93 -45.27
CA ILE A 61 -9.07 -18.09 -44.78
C ILE A 61 -8.15 -19.10 -44.10
N PHE A 62 -6.95 -19.37 -44.63
CA PHE A 62 -5.96 -20.23 -43.99
C PHE A 62 -5.49 -19.67 -42.64
N ASN A 63 -5.17 -18.38 -42.58
CA ASN A 63 -4.77 -17.70 -41.34
C ASN A 63 -5.90 -17.70 -40.30
N LEU A 64 -7.15 -17.47 -40.72
CA LEU A 64 -8.32 -17.60 -39.84
C LEU A 64 -8.50 -19.05 -39.36
N ALA A 65 -8.28 -20.04 -40.22
CA ALA A 65 -8.38 -21.45 -39.86
C ALA A 65 -7.29 -21.86 -38.84
N GLU A 66 -6.06 -21.37 -38.96
CA GLU A 66 -5.00 -21.59 -37.94
C GLU A 66 -5.36 -20.95 -36.59
N GLN A 67 -5.85 -19.71 -36.60
CA GLN A 67 -6.29 -19.01 -35.39
C GLN A 67 -7.47 -19.73 -34.72
N LEU A 68 -8.41 -20.24 -35.51
CA LEU A 68 -9.53 -21.04 -35.01
C LEU A 68 -9.09 -22.43 -34.54
N ALA A 69 -8.06 -23.05 -35.13
CA ALA A 69 -7.54 -24.35 -34.70
C ALA A 69 -6.84 -24.26 -33.33
N VAL A 70 -6.07 -23.18 -33.10
CA VAL A 70 -5.50 -22.86 -31.77
C VAL A 70 -6.62 -22.72 -30.73
N ARG A 71 -7.73 -22.06 -31.11
CA ARG A 71 -8.92 -21.92 -30.26
C ARG A 71 -9.71 -23.22 -30.06
N ALA A 72 -9.80 -24.08 -31.08
CA ALA A 72 -10.55 -25.33 -31.04
C ALA A 72 -9.87 -26.41 -30.19
N SER A 73 -8.54 -26.38 -30.08
CA SER A 73 -7.77 -27.22 -29.14
C SER A 73 -8.12 -26.98 -27.65
N GLN A 74 -8.99 -26.00 -27.38
CA GLN A 74 -9.35 -25.48 -26.06
C GLN A 74 -10.78 -25.79 -25.63
N ALA A 75 -11.50 -26.68 -26.33
CA ALA A 75 -12.92 -26.97 -26.12
C ALA A 75 -13.32 -27.43 -24.69
N GLY A 76 -12.36 -27.59 -23.77
CA GLY A 76 -12.58 -27.85 -22.34
C GLY A 76 -12.59 -26.62 -21.42
N GLY A 77 -12.60 -25.39 -21.94
CA GLY A 77 -12.70 -24.16 -21.12
C GLY A 77 -11.40 -23.73 -20.43
N GLY A 78 -10.25 -24.18 -20.95
CA GLY A 78 -8.92 -23.78 -20.50
C GLY A 78 -8.41 -22.50 -21.17
N TRP A 79 -7.34 -21.92 -20.61
CA TRP A 79 -6.62 -20.76 -21.14
C TRP A 79 -5.93 -21.06 -22.48
N SER A 80 -5.81 -20.08 -23.39
CA SER A 80 -4.96 -20.21 -24.59
C SER A 80 -3.51 -20.53 -24.22
N PRO A 81 -2.71 -21.24 -25.05
CA PRO A 81 -1.30 -21.44 -24.75
C PRO A 81 -0.56 -20.11 -24.51
N LEU A 82 -0.93 -19.05 -25.23
CA LEU A 82 -0.41 -17.70 -25.01
C LEU A 82 -0.90 -17.09 -23.70
N ASP A 83 -2.17 -17.27 -23.33
CA ASP A 83 -2.66 -16.81 -22.03
C ASP A 83 -1.98 -17.55 -20.88
N ALA A 84 -1.77 -18.87 -21.01
CA ALA A 84 -1.06 -19.67 -20.02
C ALA A 84 0.41 -19.23 -19.91
N ALA A 85 1.06 -18.98 -21.04
CA ALA A 85 2.42 -18.45 -21.09
C ALA A 85 2.51 -17.05 -20.46
N LYS A 86 1.59 -16.13 -20.79
CA LYS A 86 1.52 -14.79 -20.19
C LYS A 86 1.30 -14.88 -18.70
N ARG A 87 0.38 -15.71 -18.22
CA ARG A 87 0.13 -15.90 -16.77
C ARG A 87 1.38 -16.41 -16.06
N HIS A 88 2.06 -17.40 -16.63
CA HIS A 88 3.30 -17.91 -16.07
C HIS A 88 4.39 -16.83 -16.03
N ALA A 89 4.60 -16.11 -17.14
CA ALA A 89 5.55 -15.00 -17.21
C ALA A 89 5.21 -13.87 -16.21
N LEU A 90 3.92 -13.55 -16.05
CA LEU A 90 3.43 -12.55 -15.11
C LEU A 90 3.69 -12.96 -13.66
N GLU A 91 3.50 -14.24 -13.32
CA GLU A 91 3.81 -14.77 -11.99
C GLU A 91 5.32 -14.76 -11.69
N GLU A 92 6.16 -15.13 -12.65
CA GLU A 92 7.63 -15.05 -12.50
C GLU A 92 8.09 -13.59 -12.34
N ALA A 93 7.58 -12.69 -13.18
CA ALA A 93 7.88 -11.26 -13.09
C ALA A 93 7.41 -10.67 -11.75
N ALA A 94 6.20 -11.04 -11.29
CA ALA A 94 5.70 -10.60 -9.99
C ALA A 94 6.60 -11.09 -8.84
N ARG A 95 7.06 -12.36 -8.89
CA ARG A 95 8.00 -12.90 -7.89
C ARG A 95 9.32 -12.15 -7.91
N LYS A 96 9.83 -11.77 -9.09
CA LYS A 96 11.04 -10.96 -9.21
C LYS A 96 10.84 -9.57 -8.59
N VAL A 97 9.75 -8.86 -8.90
CA VAL A 97 9.39 -7.57 -8.29
C VAL A 97 9.37 -7.69 -6.77
N ASN A 98 8.61 -8.64 -6.23
CA ASN A 98 8.50 -8.81 -4.77
C ASN A 98 9.84 -9.10 -4.10
N LYS A 99 10.70 -9.91 -4.75
CA LYS A 99 12.04 -10.26 -4.25
C LYS A 99 12.96 -9.04 -4.14
N VAL A 100 12.90 -8.12 -5.11
CA VAL A 100 13.76 -6.92 -5.13
C VAL A 100 13.15 -5.73 -4.38
N ALA A 101 11.83 -5.71 -4.21
CA ALA A 101 11.12 -4.65 -3.48
C ALA A 101 11.35 -4.72 -1.96
N LEU A 102 11.29 -5.93 -1.37
CA LEU A 102 11.44 -6.09 0.09
C LEU A 102 12.74 -5.47 0.65
N PRO A 103 13.94 -5.73 0.09
CA PRO A 103 15.17 -5.11 0.58
C PRO A 103 15.27 -3.61 0.28
N ALA A 104 14.44 -3.05 -0.61
CA ALA A 104 14.41 -1.62 -0.89
C ALA A 104 13.62 -0.81 0.16
N VAL A 105 12.73 -1.46 0.93
CA VAL A 105 11.85 -0.79 1.90
C VAL A 105 12.65 0.09 2.90
N PRO A 106 13.73 -0.37 3.55
CA PRO A 106 14.46 0.46 4.50
C PRO A 106 15.08 1.71 3.86
N GLU A 107 15.48 1.64 2.59
CA GLU A 107 16.04 2.79 1.87
C GLU A 107 14.95 3.79 1.49
N ILE A 108 13.78 3.31 1.08
CA ILE A 108 12.61 4.16 0.83
C ILE A 108 12.18 4.86 2.12
N ILE A 109 12.19 4.16 3.27
CA ILE A 109 11.92 4.78 4.57
C ILE A 109 12.86 5.96 4.81
N LYS A 110 14.18 5.80 4.62
CA LYS A 110 15.14 6.90 4.82
C LYS A 110 14.87 8.11 3.93
N GLN A 111 14.43 7.89 2.68
CA GLN A 111 14.09 8.98 1.78
C GLN A 111 12.81 9.72 2.21
N LEU A 112 11.84 8.99 2.77
CA LEU A 112 10.57 9.56 3.25
C LEU A 112 10.71 10.22 4.64
N THR A 113 11.68 9.79 5.46
CA THR A 113 11.84 10.26 6.84
C THR A 113 11.91 11.78 6.98
N PRO A 114 12.68 12.55 6.18
CA PRO A 114 12.77 14.00 6.37
C PRO A 114 11.44 14.73 6.21
N GLU A 115 10.67 14.41 5.16
CA GLU A 115 9.35 15.01 4.91
C GLU A 115 8.34 14.51 5.95
N PHE A 116 8.39 13.22 6.30
CA PHE A 116 7.56 12.64 7.36
C PHE A 116 7.78 13.32 8.72
N ASP A 117 9.02 13.57 9.11
CA ASP A 117 9.36 14.18 10.39
C ASP A 117 8.83 15.63 10.46
N GLU A 118 8.86 16.37 9.34
CA GLU A 118 8.25 17.70 9.23
C GLU A 118 6.73 17.65 9.44
N HIS A 119 6.05 16.75 8.74
CA HIS A 119 4.60 16.56 8.88
C HIS A 119 4.20 16.06 10.28
N ALA A 120 4.98 15.16 10.86
CA ALA A 120 4.75 14.65 12.21
C ALA A 120 4.90 15.75 13.26
N ALA A 121 5.96 16.57 13.15
CA ALA A 121 6.16 17.71 14.05
C ALA A 121 5.04 18.75 13.91
N ALA A 122 4.63 19.08 12.68
CA ALA A 122 3.52 19.99 12.41
C ALA A 122 2.18 19.46 12.97
N TYR A 123 1.92 18.15 12.81
CA TYR A 123 0.74 17.50 13.38
C TYR A 123 0.73 17.63 14.91
N ILE A 124 1.84 17.26 15.58
CA ILE A 124 1.95 17.35 17.05
C ILE A 124 1.73 18.79 17.52
N ALA A 125 2.38 19.76 16.89
CA ALA A 125 2.23 21.18 17.23
C ALA A 125 0.80 21.71 17.03
N ALA A 126 0.08 21.18 16.04
CA ALA A 126 -1.33 21.48 15.83
C ALA A 126 -2.20 20.87 16.95
N ILE A 127 -1.97 19.59 17.32
CA ILE A 127 -2.70 18.93 18.40
C ILE A 127 -2.50 19.61 19.77
N GLU A 128 -1.30 20.14 20.03
CA GLU A 128 -1.01 20.89 21.27
C GLU A 128 -1.86 22.15 21.42
N GLN A 129 -2.27 22.77 20.31
CA GLN A 129 -3.12 23.96 20.30
C GLN A 129 -4.62 23.65 20.42
N LEU A 130 -5.01 22.38 20.30
CA LEU A 130 -6.40 21.97 20.42
C LEU A 130 -6.84 21.84 21.89
N PRO A 131 -8.13 22.07 22.19
CA PRO A 131 -8.68 21.75 23.51
C PRO A 131 -8.57 20.25 23.82
N GLU A 132 -8.49 19.91 25.11
CA GLU A 132 -8.36 18.53 25.57
C GLU A 132 -9.55 17.66 25.11
N GLU A 133 -10.76 18.20 25.19
CA GLU A 133 -11.97 17.63 24.60
C GLU A 133 -12.29 18.36 23.29
N ILE A 134 -12.37 17.60 22.20
CA ILE A 134 -12.61 18.14 20.86
C ILE A 134 -14.03 17.81 20.42
N SER A 135 -14.81 18.85 20.19
CA SER A 135 -16.16 18.85 19.64
C SER A 135 -16.33 20.11 18.79
N PRO A 136 -17.36 20.20 17.93
CA PRO A 136 -17.64 21.43 17.19
C PRO A 136 -17.78 22.66 18.12
N GLU A 137 -18.44 22.47 19.26
CA GLU A 137 -18.66 23.52 20.26
C GLU A 137 -17.36 23.94 20.94
N THR A 138 -16.56 22.99 21.44
CA THR A 138 -15.30 23.30 22.14
C THR A 138 -14.26 23.90 21.19
N LEU A 139 -14.26 23.54 19.91
CA LEU A 139 -13.41 24.18 18.90
C LEU A 139 -13.81 25.65 18.65
N LEU A 140 -15.10 25.93 18.57
CA LEU A 140 -15.60 27.30 18.39
C LEU A 140 -15.34 28.17 19.63
N GLU A 141 -15.51 27.61 20.82
CA GLU A 141 -15.23 28.29 22.09
C GLU A 141 -13.74 28.58 22.29
N ALA A 142 -12.87 27.66 21.86
CA ALA A 142 -11.41 27.83 21.93
C ALA A 142 -10.88 28.93 20.97
N GLY A 143 -11.70 29.35 20.00
CA GLY A 143 -11.42 30.49 19.14
C GLY A 143 -10.76 30.16 17.79
N PRO A 144 -10.45 31.18 16.98
CA PRO A 144 -10.02 31.01 15.59
C PRO A 144 -8.68 30.26 15.45
N ASP A 145 -7.78 30.39 16.43
CA ASP A 145 -6.49 29.70 16.41
C ASP A 145 -6.68 28.18 16.55
N ALA A 146 -7.60 27.72 17.41
CA ALA A 146 -7.93 26.30 17.56
C ALA A 146 -8.57 25.72 16.30
N VAL A 147 -9.43 26.49 15.62
CA VAL A 147 -10.01 26.07 14.33
C VAL A 147 -8.94 25.96 13.24
N THR A 148 -7.99 26.88 13.23
CA THR A 148 -6.84 26.84 12.30
C THR A 148 -5.97 25.63 12.57
N ALA A 149 -5.58 25.40 13.83
CA ALA A 149 -4.83 24.24 14.26
C ALA A 149 -5.55 22.92 13.92
N TYR A 150 -6.88 22.87 14.03
CA TYR A 150 -7.65 21.70 13.64
C TYR A 150 -7.57 21.44 12.13
N GLY A 151 -7.61 22.49 11.32
CA GLY A 151 -7.39 22.41 9.87
C GLY A 151 -6.00 21.89 9.52
N ASP A 152 -4.96 22.38 10.21
CA ASP A 152 -3.58 21.90 10.04
C ASP A 152 -3.46 20.44 10.45
N ALA A 153 -3.97 20.05 11.63
CA ALA A 153 -3.97 18.66 12.10
C ALA A 153 -4.62 17.71 11.08
N LYS A 154 -5.73 18.10 10.45
CA LYS A 154 -6.39 17.30 9.42
C LYS A 154 -5.51 17.12 8.17
N ARG A 155 -4.85 18.20 7.73
CA ARG A 155 -3.95 18.15 6.58
C ARG A 155 -2.75 17.26 6.86
N GLU A 156 -2.12 17.41 8.02
CA GLU A 156 -0.94 16.61 8.36
C GLU A 156 -1.31 15.13 8.60
N ALA A 157 -2.45 14.85 9.24
CA ALA A 157 -2.96 13.49 9.37
C ALA A 157 -3.12 12.79 8.02
N ALA A 158 -3.65 13.49 7.00
CA ALA A 158 -3.81 12.90 5.67
C ALA A 158 -2.46 12.51 5.02
N TYR A 159 -1.41 13.29 5.25
CA TYR A 159 -0.06 12.92 4.80
C TYR A 159 0.47 11.70 5.58
N LEU A 160 0.37 11.73 6.91
CA LEU A 160 0.83 10.63 7.77
C LEU A 160 0.10 9.32 7.44
N ASP A 161 -1.20 9.39 7.15
CA ASP A 161 -2.01 8.25 6.70
C ASP A 161 -1.58 7.71 5.34
N LYS A 162 -1.18 8.57 4.40
CA LYS A 162 -0.58 8.14 3.12
C LYS A 162 0.67 7.30 3.37
N ILE A 163 1.54 7.73 4.29
CA ILE A 163 2.76 6.98 4.65
C ILE A 163 2.42 5.68 5.38
N SER A 164 1.49 5.71 6.34
CA SER A 164 0.97 4.51 7.03
C SER A 164 0.36 3.49 6.05
N GLY A 165 -0.41 3.97 5.07
CA GLY A 165 -0.99 3.16 4.00
C GLY A 165 0.08 2.55 3.09
N TRP A 166 1.14 3.29 2.77
CA TRP A 166 2.28 2.73 2.05
C TRP A 166 2.97 1.62 2.86
N VAL A 167 3.26 1.83 4.14
CA VAL A 167 3.83 0.77 5.00
C VAL A 167 2.92 -0.46 5.01
N ALA A 168 1.60 -0.27 5.09
CA ALA A 168 0.62 -1.35 5.02
C ALA A 168 0.70 -2.14 3.70
N SER A 169 0.94 -1.46 2.57
CA SER A 169 1.08 -2.07 1.24
C SER A 169 2.24 -3.08 1.17
N THR A 170 3.26 -2.94 2.03
CA THR A 170 4.41 -3.86 2.11
C THR A 170 4.05 -5.22 2.74
N SER A 171 2.84 -5.39 3.28
CA SER A 171 2.38 -6.64 3.91
C SER A 171 2.34 -7.83 2.95
N ALA A 172 2.08 -7.57 1.66
CA ALA A 172 2.14 -8.59 0.62
C ALA A 172 3.56 -9.14 0.42
N LEU A 173 4.59 -8.32 0.69
CA LEU A 173 6.01 -8.65 0.57
C LEU A 173 6.53 -9.35 1.84
N ALA A 174 6.22 -8.77 3.00
CA ALA A 174 6.76 -9.24 4.29
C ALA A 174 6.00 -10.46 4.85
N GLY A 175 4.75 -10.67 4.43
CA GLY A 175 3.87 -11.66 5.04
C GLY A 175 3.42 -11.30 6.46
N ILE A 176 3.73 -10.08 6.90
CA ILE A 176 3.42 -9.53 8.22
C ILE A 176 2.31 -8.49 8.04
N THR A 177 1.40 -8.40 9.01
CA THR A 177 0.39 -7.36 9.08
C THR A 177 0.49 -6.64 10.41
N GLU A 178 0.48 -5.32 10.36
CA GLU A 178 0.34 -4.43 11.51
C GLU A 178 -0.68 -3.36 11.13
N THR A 179 -1.41 -2.81 12.09
CA THR A 179 -2.51 -1.86 11.83
C THR A 179 -2.35 -0.52 12.52
N THR A 180 -1.75 -0.46 13.71
CA THR A 180 -1.82 0.75 14.54
C THR A 180 -0.47 1.44 14.71
N ILE A 181 0.64 0.70 14.73
CA ILE A 181 1.98 1.27 15.02
C ILE A 181 2.93 1.29 13.81
N ARG A 182 2.38 1.42 12.60
CA ARG A 182 3.18 1.50 11.36
C ARG A 182 4.08 2.73 11.32
N ILE A 183 3.60 3.84 11.89
CA ILE A 183 4.28 5.14 11.90
C ILE A 183 4.43 5.71 13.32
N LEU A 184 4.33 4.83 14.33
CA LEU A 184 4.37 5.20 15.75
C LEU A 184 5.30 4.27 16.51
N ARG A 185 6.04 4.81 17.48
CA ARG A 185 6.93 4.07 18.37
C ARG A 185 6.54 4.29 19.83
N PRO A 186 5.47 3.62 20.33
CA PRO A 186 5.17 3.64 21.75
C PRO A 186 6.37 3.09 22.54
N SER A 187 6.69 3.75 23.66
CA SER A 187 7.77 3.31 24.56
C SER A 187 7.26 2.47 25.72
N THR A 188 5.94 2.44 25.95
CA THR A 188 5.32 1.70 27.04
C THR A 188 4.15 0.84 26.56
N ALA A 189 3.89 -0.25 27.30
CA ALA A 189 2.72 -1.10 27.07
C ALA A 189 1.39 -0.33 27.22
N LEU A 190 1.35 0.68 28.09
CA LEU A 190 0.17 1.51 28.29
C LEU A 190 -0.13 2.36 27.05
N ASP A 191 0.90 2.94 26.41
CA ASP A 191 0.73 3.71 25.18
C ASP A 191 0.21 2.83 24.04
N LEU A 192 0.78 1.63 23.91
CA LEU A 192 0.31 0.65 22.92
C LEU A 192 -1.17 0.28 23.13
N ILE A 193 -1.57 0.00 24.38
CA ILE A 193 -2.97 -0.30 24.71
C ILE A 193 -3.90 0.86 24.35
N LYS A 194 -3.48 2.10 24.62
CA LYS A 194 -4.28 3.30 24.32
C LYS A 194 -4.40 3.54 22.82
N ILE A 195 -3.32 3.35 22.06
CA ILE A 195 -3.32 3.40 20.60
C ILE A 195 -4.24 2.34 20.00
N ASP A 196 -4.13 1.09 20.48
CA ASP A 196 -4.98 0.00 19.99
C ASP A 196 -6.46 0.23 20.32
N ALA A 197 -6.76 0.78 21.50
CA ALA A 197 -8.12 1.15 21.88
C ALA A 197 -8.69 2.26 20.98
N ALA A 198 -7.88 3.26 20.61
CA ALA A 198 -8.28 4.34 19.71
C ALA A 198 -8.59 3.84 18.29
N HIS A 199 -7.92 2.78 17.83
CA HIS A 199 -8.21 2.14 16.55
C HIS A 199 -9.52 1.34 16.57
N GLN A 200 -9.86 0.72 17.69
CA GLN A 200 -11.02 -0.18 17.82
C GLN A 200 -12.32 0.55 18.19
N THR A 201 -12.20 1.71 18.83
CA THR A 201 -13.35 2.45 19.34
C THR A 201 -13.83 3.46 18.30
N PRO A 202 -15.11 3.48 17.94
CA PRO A 202 -15.65 4.54 17.10
C PRO A 202 -15.39 5.91 17.73
N ALA A 203 -14.70 6.78 16.99
CA ALA A 203 -14.44 8.16 17.41
C ALA A 203 -15.59 9.08 16.99
N ASP A 204 -15.77 10.18 17.71
CA ASP A 204 -16.60 11.30 17.26
C ASP A 204 -16.11 11.80 15.88
N PRO A 205 -17.01 12.25 14.97
CA PRO A 205 -16.62 12.72 13.63
C PRO A 205 -15.50 13.77 13.61
N VAL A 206 -15.40 14.61 14.64
CA VAL A 206 -14.36 15.64 14.72
C VAL A 206 -13.00 15.02 15.01
N VAL A 207 -12.91 14.09 15.96
CA VAL A 207 -11.67 13.36 16.23
C VAL A 207 -11.33 12.40 15.07
N ALA A 208 -12.33 11.77 14.47
CA ALA A 208 -12.15 10.87 13.34
C ALA A 208 -11.51 11.57 12.12
N ALA A 209 -11.76 12.87 11.94
CA ALA A 209 -11.22 13.62 10.81
C ALA A 209 -9.72 13.97 10.94
N ILE A 210 -9.13 13.85 12.13
CA ILE A 210 -7.71 14.10 12.41
C ILE A 210 -6.96 12.81 12.78
N ASP A 211 -7.57 11.66 12.49
CA ASP A 211 -7.18 10.31 12.89
C ASP A 211 -7.12 10.07 14.42
N PRO A 212 -7.96 9.17 14.99
CA PRO A 212 -8.02 8.95 16.43
C PRO A 212 -6.75 8.28 17.00
N VAL A 213 -6.04 7.49 16.19
CA VAL A 213 -4.79 6.82 16.58
C VAL A 213 -3.67 7.84 16.66
N LEU A 214 -3.49 8.67 15.63
CA LEU A 214 -2.48 9.74 15.62
C LEU A 214 -2.77 10.76 16.71
N PHE A 215 -4.04 11.14 16.91
CA PHE A 215 -4.45 12.07 17.96
C PHE A 215 -4.07 11.54 19.34
N THR A 216 -4.38 10.27 19.61
CA THR A 216 -4.05 9.60 20.87
C THR A 216 -2.53 9.51 21.06
N ALA A 217 -1.78 9.19 20.02
CA ALA A 217 -0.31 9.16 20.08
C ALA A 217 0.29 10.54 20.39
N ALA A 218 -0.14 11.58 19.68
CA ALA A 218 0.33 12.95 19.89
C ALA A 218 0.05 13.44 21.32
N ARG A 219 -1.17 13.26 21.83
CA ARG A 219 -1.54 13.62 23.22
C ARG A 219 -0.74 12.87 24.28
N ARG A 220 -0.20 11.70 23.95
CA ARG A 220 0.59 10.87 24.85
C ARG A 220 2.10 11.06 24.68
N GLY A 221 2.53 11.92 23.75
CA GLY A 221 3.95 12.12 23.46
C GLY A 221 4.62 10.87 22.88
N VAL A 222 3.87 10.05 22.14
CA VAL A 222 4.42 8.88 21.43
C VAL A 222 5.24 9.37 20.24
N GLU A 223 6.44 8.82 20.07
CA GLU A 223 7.31 9.14 18.93
C GLU A 223 6.64 8.73 17.61
N PHE A 224 6.62 9.65 16.64
CA PHE A 224 6.21 9.39 15.27
C PHE A 224 7.46 9.02 14.48
N ALA A 225 7.46 7.81 13.93
CA ALA A 225 8.56 7.33 13.10
C ALA A 225 8.07 6.18 12.22
N ILE A 226 8.51 6.17 10.97
CA ILE A 226 8.16 5.11 10.02
C ILE A 226 8.87 3.81 10.43
N ASN A 227 8.09 2.76 10.64
CA ASN A 227 8.58 1.42 10.91
C ASN A 227 8.40 0.53 9.68
N THR A 228 9.36 -0.36 9.42
CA THR A 228 9.05 -1.56 8.63
C THR A 228 8.01 -2.39 9.37
N LEU A 229 7.22 -3.21 8.66
CA LEU A 229 6.26 -4.10 9.31
C LEU A 229 6.92 -5.11 10.27
N ARG A 230 8.19 -5.44 10.04
CA ARG A 230 8.97 -6.29 10.95
C ARG A 230 9.31 -5.54 12.24
N GLU A 231 9.85 -4.34 12.14
CA GLU A 231 10.15 -3.51 13.31
C GLU A 231 8.89 -3.22 14.13
N ALA A 232 7.77 -2.91 13.46
CA ALA A 232 6.51 -2.69 14.13
C ALA A 232 6.04 -3.95 14.89
N ARG A 233 6.19 -5.13 14.29
CA ARG A 233 5.88 -6.41 14.94
C ARG A 233 6.79 -6.66 16.14
N ASP A 234 8.10 -6.48 15.98
CA ASP A 234 9.09 -6.69 17.03
C ASP A 234 8.86 -5.72 18.20
N LEU A 235 8.52 -4.46 17.91
CA LEU A 235 8.15 -3.46 18.90
C LEU A 235 6.91 -3.88 19.68
N ARG A 236 5.84 -4.30 18.98
CA ARG A 236 4.61 -4.80 19.61
C ARG A 236 4.90 -5.99 20.52
N ASP A 237 5.67 -6.96 20.04
CA ASP A 237 6.02 -8.16 20.80
C ASP A 237 6.89 -7.81 22.03
N SER A 238 7.75 -6.78 21.95
CA SER A 238 8.55 -6.31 23.09
C SER A 238 7.72 -5.62 24.19
N LEU A 239 6.63 -4.96 23.81
CA LEU A 239 5.73 -4.24 24.72
C LEU A 239 4.56 -5.10 25.22
N ALA A 240 4.34 -6.27 24.61
CA ALA A 240 3.31 -7.20 25.03
C ALA A 240 3.59 -7.69 26.46
N VAL A 241 2.66 -7.42 27.36
CA VAL A 241 2.75 -7.84 28.76
C VAL A 241 2.73 -9.37 28.82
N SER A 242 3.90 -9.98 28.98
CA SER A 242 4.02 -11.42 29.21
C SER A 242 3.72 -11.75 30.67
N PRO A 243 2.90 -12.78 31.00
CA PRO A 243 2.62 -13.20 32.37
C PRO A 243 3.86 -13.51 33.23
N SER A 244 5.01 -13.75 32.60
CA SER A 244 6.31 -13.99 33.22
C SER A 244 6.99 -12.73 33.79
N SER A 245 6.54 -11.51 33.45
CA SER A 245 7.10 -10.27 34.01
C SER A 245 6.64 -9.97 35.44
N PHE A 246 5.61 -10.68 35.94
CA PHE A 246 5.09 -10.56 37.31
C PHE A 246 5.74 -11.50 38.32
N ARG A 247 6.78 -12.25 37.93
CA ARG A 247 7.58 -13.08 38.86
C ARG A 247 8.98 -12.48 39.05
N ARG A 248 9.07 -11.36 39.76
CA ARG A 248 10.27 -10.96 40.50
C ARG A 248 9.87 -10.26 41.79
#